data_AF-A0A7D5KSN0-F1
#
_entry.id   AF-A0A7D5KSN0-F1
#
_cell.length_a   1.000
_cell.length_b   1.000
_cell.length_c   1.000
_cell.angle_alpha   90.00
_cell.angle_beta   90.00
_cell.angle_gamma   90.00
#
_symmetry.space_group_name_H-M   'P 1'
#
loop_
_entity.id
_entity.type
_entity.pdbx_description
1 polymer ?
#
loop_
_entity_poly.entity_id
_entity_poly.type
_entity_poly.pdbx_seq_one_letter_code
_entity_poly.pdbx_strand_id
1 'polypeptide(L)'
;MVSYHNNEVSKHDSENETSNERIEARIEREATTAADVNTGRVRSSRVDRRQFLQATGGTATLLAFGSGTAAGWSSHGGFSKSHRTISSFDGTDLATTLYTPDADGPNPAIMMTHGWGQSRNSPLTVAKAVRYAKSGYVVLTYDSRGMSGSDGISTINGENEVKDAIYLIDWLAGRSEVELEGPNDPKLGMDGISYAGGLQPFVALADDRVNAIVPRMGWYDLTYSFVPNGVVKNSWLTILLVVGAASTFDFDPDTRLSDRMYEWYGDIIGSNGLPPDPEAGFEQRSLAYNLEEFDTPTFLIQGWDDTLFNPNEGLRWFYDLQARGIDSAIAFYEGGHAIEEIFVPLHERKYMNDLAVRWMDEHLRGAESEIPTVSMYLKQRDEWRTGSQFLPDDVSMTTYNLGDAYESDQPHIEQQSWFHDSEVTYVWRVDRDIEIIGTPQFDLTFDVAGSEARLFFEIRHNGSDLDHIGKPVTEAYRIDGSGRQRAQFDFPALQRFLAAGDTLSVRISVESILFEESNRSDGVTVVPSRSEIRLPQRPQ
;
A
#
# COMPACT_ATOMS: atom_id res chain seq x y z
N MET A 1 -44.26 13.98 19.58
CA MET A 1 -43.31 14.92 20.20
C MET A 1 -42.06 14.10 20.51
N VAL A 2 -41.10 14.17 19.60
CA VAL A 2 -39.82 13.46 19.63
C VAL A 2 -38.81 14.40 20.30
N SER A 3 -37.98 13.88 21.21
CA SER A 3 -36.76 14.59 21.64
C SER A 3 -35.80 13.68 22.42
N TYR A 4 -34.66 13.41 21.78
CA TYR A 4 -33.29 13.30 22.29
C TYR A 4 -32.92 12.19 23.29
N HIS A 5 -32.14 11.21 22.80
CA HIS A 5 -30.97 10.61 23.46
C HIS A 5 -29.98 10.16 22.36
N ASN A 6 -29.04 11.03 22.02
CA ASN A 6 -27.83 10.75 21.22
C ASN A 6 -26.71 11.53 21.92
N ASN A 7 -25.95 10.91 22.82
CA ASN A 7 -24.79 11.55 23.44
C ASN A 7 -23.76 10.59 24.08
N GLU A 8 -23.87 9.27 23.88
CA GLU A 8 -22.89 8.32 24.45
C GLU A 8 -21.93 7.72 23.40
N VAL A 9 -22.15 7.92 22.11
CA VAL A 9 -21.23 7.42 21.06
C VAL A 9 -20.01 8.35 20.89
N SER A 10 -20.20 9.68 20.89
CA SER A 10 -19.10 10.60 20.54
C SER A 10 -17.98 10.75 21.58
N LYS A 11 -18.21 10.35 22.84
CA LYS A 11 -17.18 10.45 23.89
C LYS A 11 -16.19 9.29 23.84
N HIS A 12 -16.64 8.11 23.42
CA HIS A 12 -15.79 6.94 23.36
C HIS A 12 -14.84 7.00 22.16
N ASP A 13 -15.28 7.61 21.06
CA ASP A 13 -14.46 7.85 19.86
C ASP A 13 -13.34 8.87 20.14
N SER A 14 -13.65 9.99 20.83
CA SER A 14 -12.65 11.04 21.13
C SER A 14 -11.55 10.62 22.14
N GLU A 15 -11.88 9.72 23.07
CA GLU A 15 -10.90 9.19 24.04
C GLU A 15 -10.02 8.10 23.42
N ASN A 16 -10.52 7.39 22.41
CA ASN A 16 -9.72 6.44 21.62
C ASN A 16 -8.78 7.16 20.64
N GLU A 17 -9.25 8.20 19.94
CA GLU A 17 -8.41 9.06 19.06
C GLU A 17 -7.16 9.57 19.79
N THR A 18 -7.34 10.19 20.96
CA THR A 18 -6.22 10.76 21.74
C THR A 18 -5.29 9.72 22.36
N SER A 19 -5.74 8.48 22.55
CA SER A 19 -4.87 7.37 22.96
C SER A 19 -4.05 6.82 21.79
N ASN A 20 -4.63 6.80 20.59
CA ASN A 20 -4.02 6.26 19.38
C ASN A 20 -2.90 7.19 18.85
N GLU A 21 -3.15 8.50 18.82
CA GLU A 21 -2.14 9.52 18.48
C GLU A 21 -0.86 9.39 19.32
N ARG A 22 -1.00 8.99 20.60
CA ARG A 22 0.14 8.83 21.53
C ARG A 22 0.95 7.56 21.28
N ILE A 23 0.29 6.51 20.81
CA ILE A 23 0.92 5.23 20.47
C ILE A 23 1.70 5.37 19.16
N GLU A 24 1.09 6.00 18.15
CA GLU A 24 1.68 6.27 16.84
C GLU A 24 2.89 7.19 16.94
N ALA A 25 2.77 8.34 17.62
CA ALA A 25 3.88 9.25 17.83
C ALA A 25 5.05 8.60 18.61
N ARG A 26 4.77 7.54 19.39
CA ARG A 26 5.82 6.78 20.08
C ARG A 26 6.49 5.78 19.14
N ILE A 27 5.73 5.10 18.28
CA ILE A 27 6.25 4.18 17.26
C ILE A 27 7.22 4.92 16.33
N GLU A 28 6.82 6.10 15.86
CA GLU A 28 7.64 6.92 14.96
C GLU A 28 8.93 7.38 15.63
N ARG A 29 8.87 7.92 16.86
CA ARG A 29 10.08 8.30 17.61
C ARG A 29 11.05 7.14 17.82
N GLU A 30 10.55 5.94 18.11
CA GLU A 30 11.40 4.77 18.34
C GLU A 30 11.98 4.20 17.03
N ALA A 31 11.24 4.25 15.91
CA ALA A 31 11.75 3.91 14.58
C ALA A 31 12.85 4.88 14.12
N THR A 32 12.65 6.17 14.34
CA THR A 32 13.62 7.23 14.03
C THR A 32 14.92 7.07 14.81
N THR A 33 14.80 6.80 16.11
CA THR A 33 15.97 6.53 16.95
C THR A 33 16.81 5.34 16.42
N ALA A 34 16.17 4.33 15.81
CA ALA A 34 16.87 3.17 15.27
C ALA A 34 17.57 3.44 13.93
N ALA A 35 17.01 4.31 13.08
CA ALA A 35 17.66 4.76 11.85
C ALA A 35 18.93 5.56 12.17
N ASP A 36 18.85 6.50 13.12
CA ASP A 36 19.98 7.33 13.59
C ASP A 36 21.15 6.52 14.18
N VAL A 37 20.85 5.44 14.92
CA VAL A 37 21.88 4.56 15.48
C VAL A 37 22.71 3.87 14.39
N ASN A 38 22.13 3.67 13.20
CA ASN A 38 22.78 2.98 12.09
C ASN A 38 23.50 3.94 11.11
N THR A 39 23.05 5.20 10.98
CA THR A 39 23.71 6.21 10.13
C THR A 39 24.99 6.75 10.76
N GLY A 40 25.07 6.85 12.10
CA GLY A 40 26.21 7.45 12.80
C GLY A 40 27.52 6.65 12.78
N ARG A 41 27.54 5.40 12.28
CA ARG A 41 28.69 4.51 12.54
C ARG A 41 28.94 3.36 11.56
N VAL A 42 28.77 3.52 10.24
CA VAL A 42 29.00 2.37 9.34
C VAL A 42 29.96 2.67 8.18
N ARG A 43 31.20 2.19 8.35
CA ARG A 43 32.17 1.88 7.28
C ARG A 43 32.17 0.37 6.94
N SER A 44 31.16 -0.41 7.36
CA SER A 44 31.09 -1.86 7.16
C SER A 44 29.73 -2.34 6.66
N SER A 45 29.69 -2.94 5.47
CA SER A 45 28.51 -3.37 4.70
C SER A 45 27.67 -4.53 5.27
N ARG A 46 27.54 -4.70 6.59
CA ARG A 46 26.71 -5.76 7.19
C ARG A 46 25.91 -5.24 8.37
N VAL A 47 24.58 -5.31 8.27
CA VAL A 47 23.65 -5.02 9.36
C VAL A 47 23.75 -6.12 10.41
N ASP A 48 24.15 -5.78 11.64
CA ASP A 48 24.12 -6.71 12.78
C ASP A 48 22.67 -6.85 13.27
N ARG A 49 22.05 -8.00 13.01
CA ARG A 49 20.65 -8.30 13.35
C ARG A 49 20.33 -8.09 14.82
N ARG A 50 21.23 -8.48 15.72
CA ARG A 50 20.99 -8.37 17.16
C ARG A 50 20.98 -6.91 17.58
N GLN A 51 21.93 -6.12 17.07
CA GLN A 51 21.97 -4.69 17.36
C GLN A 51 20.77 -3.95 16.74
N PHE A 52 20.40 -4.30 15.51
CA PHE A 52 19.23 -3.73 14.83
C PHE A 52 17.93 -4.01 15.59
N LEU A 53 17.69 -5.26 16.00
CA LEU A 53 16.49 -5.65 16.75
C LEU A 53 16.49 -5.10 18.18
N GLN A 54 17.65 -4.94 18.82
CA GLN A 54 17.76 -4.30 20.13
C GLN A 54 17.48 -2.80 20.07
N ALA A 55 17.92 -2.12 19.01
CA ALA A 55 17.65 -0.70 18.78
C ALA A 55 16.16 -0.44 18.47
N THR A 56 15.46 -1.40 17.88
CA THR A 56 14.04 -1.32 17.45
C THR A 56 13.04 -2.02 18.38
N GLY A 57 13.53 -2.63 19.47
CA GLY A 57 12.78 -3.61 20.28
C GLY A 57 11.56 -3.10 21.05
N GLY A 58 11.31 -1.78 21.10
CA GLY A 58 10.10 -1.19 21.68
C GLY A 58 8.93 -1.05 20.69
N THR A 59 9.25 -0.95 19.40
CA THR A 59 8.35 -0.50 18.33
C THR A 59 7.52 -1.64 17.72
N ALA A 60 8.07 -2.85 17.71
CA ALA A 60 7.54 -3.98 16.94
C ALA A 60 6.24 -4.59 17.50
N THR A 61 5.99 -4.45 18.81
CA THR A 61 4.90 -5.18 19.51
C THR A 61 3.51 -4.61 19.23
N LEU A 62 3.38 -3.43 18.62
CA LEU A 62 2.06 -2.83 18.33
C LEU A 62 1.60 -3.02 16.88
N LEU A 63 2.52 -3.03 15.91
CA LEU A 63 2.20 -3.24 14.50
C LEU A 63 2.10 -4.72 14.11
N ALA A 64 2.94 -5.59 14.70
CA ALA A 64 2.93 -7.03 14.43
C ALA A 64 1.77 -7.76 15.14
N PHE A 65 1.20 -7.15 16.18
CA PHE A 65 0.12 -7.74 16.96
C PHE A 65 -1.23 -7.11 16.60
N GLY A 66 -1.70 -7.46 15.40
CA GLY A 66 -3.12 -7.76 15.20
C GLY A 66 -3.55 -9.03 15.94
N SER A 67 -2.97 -9.35 17.11
CA SER A 67 -3.39 -10.44 17.99
C SER A 67 -4.59 -10.02 18.83
N GLY A 68 -5.61 -9.48 18.15
CA GLY A 68 -6.94 -9.87 18.53
C GLY A 68 -6.98 -11.39 18.40
N THR A 69 -6.80 -12.10 19.52
CA THR A 69 -7.32 -13.46 19.60
C THR A 69 -8.75 -13.31 19.10
N ALA A 70 -9.09 -13.98 18.00
CA ALA A 70 -10.47 -14.15 17.60
C ALA A 70 -11.09 -14.99 18.74
N ALA A 71 -11.45 -14.30 19.83
CA ALA A 71 -12.09 -14.87 20.99
C ALA A 71 -13.31 -15.58 20.46
N GLY A 72 -13.31 -16.91 20.63
CA GLY A 72 -14.19 -17.89 20.01
C GLY A 72 -15.34 -17.29 19.21
N TRP A 73 -15.17 -17.17 17.89
CA TRP A 73 -16.31 -17.11 16.99
C TRP A 73 -16.94 -18.50 17.04
N SER A 74 -17.82 -18.68 18.04
CA SER A 74 -18.68 -19.85 18.14
C SER A 74 -19.40 -20.02 16.81
N SER A 75 -19.40 -21.24 16.29
CA SER A 75 -20.07 -21.66 15.06
C SER A 75 -21.54 -21.21 15.07
N HIS A 76 -21.82 -20.07 14.47
CA HIS A 76 -23.18 -19.61 14.21
C HIS A 76 -23.26 -19.13 12.76
N GLY A 77 -23.47 -20.11 11.87
CA GLY A 77 -24.08 -19.96 10.55
C GLY A 77 -23.13 -20.02 9.34
N GLY A 78 -23.23 -21.09 8.56
CA GLY A 78 -22.95 -21.12 7.13
C GLY A 78 -21.62 -21.72 6.67
N PHE A 79 -20.74 -22.15 7.60
CA PHE A 79 -19.48 -22.84 7.28
C PHE A 79 -18.87 -23.53 8.51
N SER A 80 -17.95 -24.46 8.27
CA SER A 80 -17.06 -25.07 9.26
C SER A 80 -15.61 -24.60 9.08
N LYS A 81 -14.80 -24.66 10.15
CA LYS A 81 -13.40 -24.21 10.17
C LYS A 81 -12.49 -25.33 10.67
N SER A 82 -11.39 -25.61 9.97
CA SER A 82 -10.36 -26.58 10.42
C SER A 82 -8.95 -26.01 10.26
N HIS A 83 -8.13 -26.17 11.30
CA HIS A 83 -6.71 -25.80 11.25
C HIS A 83 -5.88 -27.00 10.79
N ARG A 84 -4.89 -26.76 9.93
CA ARG A 84 -4.02 -27.81 9.39
C ARG A 84 -2.59 -27.31 9.29
N THR A 85 -1.66 -28.25 9.29
CA THR A 85 -0.30 -28.04 8.80
C THR A 85 -0.17 -28.81 7.50
N ILE A 86 0.30 -28.14 6.46
CA ILE A 86 0.50 -28.75 5.13
C ILE A 86 1.99 -28.63 4.81
N SER A 87 2.66 -29.77 4.66
CA SER A 87 4.06 -29.81 4.24
C SER A 87 4.15 -29.50 2.75
N SER A 88 4.83 -28.42 2.39
CA SER A 88 4.99 -27.92 1.03
C SER A 88 5.94 -28.79 0.18
N PHE A 89 6.20 -28.37 -1.06
CA PHE A 89 7.01 -29.07 -2.05
C PHE A 89 8.43 -29.44 -1.57
N ASP A 90 9.01 -28.67 -0.65
CA ASP A 90 10.34 -28.88 -0.06
C ASP A 90 10.31 -29.47 1.35
N GLY A 91 9.12 -29.87 1.83
CA GLY A 91 8.90 -30.36 3.20
C GLY A 91 8.75 -29.24 4.24
N THR A 92 8.71 -27.97 3.84
CA THR A 92 8.41 -26.86 4.76
C THR A 92 6.97 -26.92 5.21
N ASP A 93 6.75 -26.92 6.52
CA ASP A 93 5.41 -26.95 7.10
C ASP A 93 4.75 -25.57 7.04
N LEU A 94 3.60 -25.49 6.37
CA LEU A 94 2.78 -24.29 6.27
C LEU A 94 1.57 -24.40 7.18
N ALA A 95 1.38 -23.43 8.07
CA ALA A 95 0.21 -23.38 8.94
C ALA A 95 -0.99 -22.80 8.17
N THR A 96 -2.05 -23.58 8.05
CA THR A 96 -3.23 -23.23 7.26
C THR A 96 -4.53 -23.33 8.05
N THR A 97 -5.58 -22.79 7.46
CA THR A 97 -6.94 -22.87 7.97
C THR A 97 -7.90 -22.94 6.81
N LEU A 98 -8.65 -24.04 6.77
CA LEU A 98 -9.67 -24.30 5.76
C LEU A 98 -11.04 -23.92 6.33
N TYR A 99 -11.76 -23.10 5.58
CA TYR A 99 -13.16 -22.77 5.80
C TYR A 99 -13.98 -23.50 4.75
N THR A 100 -14.88 -24.39 5.17
CA THR A 100 -15.72 -25.18 4.26
C THR A 100 -17.16 -24.72 4.41
N PRO A 101 -17.80 -24.21 3.33
CA PRO A 101 -19.15 -23.68 3.40
C PRO A 101 -20.16 -24.79 3.73
N ASP A 102 -21.25 -24.43 4.40
CA ASP A 102 -22.40 -25.32 4.62
C ASP A 102 -23.25 -25.36 3.34
N ALA A 103 -22.66 -25.83 2.24
CA ALA A 103 -23.27 -25.92 0.92
C ALA A 103 -23.27 -27.38 0.44
N ASP A 104 -24.22 -27.70 -0.44
CA ASP A 104 -24.30 -29.04 -1.04
C ASP A 104 -23.24 -29.21 -2.13
N GLY A 105 -22.46 -30.28 -2.02
CA GLY A 105 -21.46 -30.64 -3.05
C GLY A 105 -20.16 -29.83 -3.00
N PRO A 106 -19.29 -30.02 -3.99
CA PRO A 106 -18.04 -29.27 -4.11
C PRO A 106 -18.32 -27.80 -4.54
N ASN A 107 -17.48 -26.88 -4.08
CA ASN A 107 -17.63 -25.44 -4.32
C ASN A 107 -16.31 -24.81 -4.79
N PRO A 108 -16.34 -23.68 -5.53
CA PRO A 108 -15.12 -22.98 -5.92
C PRO A 108 -14.31 -22.53 -4.70
N ALA A 109 -13.00 -22.43 -4.90
CA ALA A 109 -12.04 -22.14 -3.84
C ALA A 109 -11.52 -20.70 -3.91
N ILE A 110 -11.24 -20.12 -2.74
CA ILE A 110 -10.49 -18.87 -2.59
C ILE A 110 -9.24 -19.16 -1.75
N MET A 111 -8.07 -18.79 -2.26
CA MET A 111 -6.81 -18.91 -1.53
C MET A 111 -6.33 -17.53 -1.07
N MET A 112 -5.90 -17.44 0.20
CA MET A 112 -5.51 -16.17 0.81
C MET A 112 -4.30 -16.35 1.74
N THR A 113 -3.33 -15.44 1.66
CA THR A 113 -2.35 -15.26 2.75
C THR A 113 -2.68 -13.98 3.53
N HIS A 114 -1.70 -13.39 4.20
CA HIS A 114 -1.82 -12.20 5.03
C HIS A 114 -0.82 -11.12 4.60
N GLY A 115 -1.04 -9.89 5.07
CA GLY A 115 -0.09 -8.80 4.90
C GLY A 115 1.27 -9.10 5.53
N TRP A 116 2.30 -8.35 5.14
CA TRP A 116 3.68 -8.59 5.59
C TRP A 116 3.77 -8.59 7.11
N GLY A 117 4.41 -9.64 7.65
CA GLY A 117 4.60 -9.84 9.08
C GLY A 117 3.33 -10.02 9.92
N GLN A 118 2.18 -10.32 9.28
CA GLN A 118 0.95 -10.70 9.97
C GLN A 118 0.81 -12.24 10.08
N SER A 119 -0.41 -12.73 10.33
CA SER A 119 -0.78 -14.15 10.31
C SER A 119 -2.13 -14.34 9.64
N ARG A 120 -2.47 -15.58 9.26
CA ARG A 120 -3.80 -15.99 8.76
C ARG A 120 -4.94 -15.71 9.74
N ASN A 121 -4.63 -15.47 11.02
CA ASN A 121 -5.60 -15.13 12.05
C ASN A 121 -5.82 -13.61 12.16
N SER A 122 -5.11 -12.80 11.37
CA SER A 122 -5.30 -11.34 11.32
C SER A 122 -6.78 -10.99 11.06
N PRO A 123 -7.35 -9.99 11.75
CA PRO A 123 -8.70 -9.51 11.47
C PRO A 123 -8.92 -9.12 9.99
N LEU A 124 -7.87 -8.62 9.33
CA LEU A 124 -7.92 -8.26 7.91
C LEU A 124 -8.08 -9.49 7.01
N THR A 125 -7.51 -10.64 7.37
CA THR A 125 -7.65 -11.89 6.61
C THR A 125 -8.90 -12.67 7.00
N VAL A 126 -9.16 -12.85 8.30
CA VAL A 126 -10.28 -13.66 8.81
C VAL A 126 -11.63 -13.08 8.39
N ALA A 127 -11.82 -11.76 8.45
CA ALA A 127 -13.09 -11.14 8.07
C ALA A 127 -13.46 -11.41 6.60
N LYS A 128 -12.46 -11.40 5.70
CA LYS A 128 -12.66 -11.72 4.28
C LYS A 128 -12.89 -13.22 4.08
N ALA A 129 -12.12 -14.08 4.73
CA ALA A 129 -12.30 -15.53 4.64
C ALA A 129 -13.69 -15.97 5.11
N VAL A 130 -14.18 -15.42 6.23
CA VAL A 130 -15.54 -15.67 6.72
C VAL A 130 -16.59 -15.19 5.72
N ARG A 131 -16.37 -14.05 5.06
CA ARG A 131 -17.31 -13.54 4.06
C ARG A 131 -17.39 -14.46 2.85
N TYR A 132 -16.26 -14.85 2.26
CA TYR A 132 -16.25 -15.80 1.14
C TYR A 132 -16.86 -17.15 1.53
N ALA A 133 -16.53 -17.68 2.71
CA ALA A 133 -17.12 -18.93 3.21
C ALA A 133 -18.65 -18.83 3.34
N LYS A 134 -19.16 -17.72 3.88
CA LYS A 134 -20.61 -17.47 3.94
C LYS A 134 -21.26 -17.28 2.57
N SER A 135 -20.49 -16.85 1.56
CA SER A 135 -20.91 -16.79 0.16
C SER A 135 -20.78 -18.12 -0.59
N GLY A 136 -20.46 -19.21 0.10
CA GLY A 136 -20.41 -20.55 -0.49
C GLY A 136 -19.07 -20.92 -1.13
N TYR A 137 -17.96 -20.28 -0.75
CA TYR A 137 -16.62 -20.66 -1.23
C TYR A 137 -15.90 -21.54 -0.21
N VAL A 138 -15.12 -22.51 -0.69
CA VAL A 138 -14.08 -23.13 0.14
C VAL A 138 -12.95 -22.11 0.27
N VAL A 139 -12.54 -21.75 1.48
CA VAL A 139 -11.46 -20.76 1.66
C VAL A 139 -10.27 -21.42 2.35
N LEU A 140 -9.09 -21.32 1.74
CA LEU A 140 -7.83 -21.71 2.34
C LEU A 140 -7.02 -20.46 2.68
N THR A 141 -6.91 -20.17 3.98
CA THR A 141 -5.98 -19.16 4.47
C THR A 141 -4.69 -19.83 4.95
N TYR A 142 -3.53 -19.27 4.66
CA TYR A 142 -2.24 -19.79 5.12
C TYR A 142 -1.34 -18.69 5.69
N ASP A 143 -0.45 -19.08 6.60
CA ASP A 143 0.68 -18.24 6.98
C ASP A 143 1.75 -18.40 5.90
N SER A 144 2.24 -17.30 5.33
CA SER A 144 3.34 -17.37 4.36
C SER A 144 4.61 -17.93 5.01
N ARG A 145 5.43 -18.63 4.22
CA ARG A 145 6.72 -19.18 4.64
C ARG A 145 7.54 -18.19 5.46
N GLY A 146 8.14 -18.69 6.53
CA GLY A 146 8.96 -17.91 7.45
C GLY A 146 8.20 -16.94 8.35
N MET A 147 6.87 -16.85 8.23
CA MET A 147 6.05 -15.98 9.06
C MET A 147 5.07 -16.77 9.91
N SER A 148 4.80 -16.22 11.10
CA SER A 148 3.82 -16.77 12.02
C SER A 148 4.02 -18.28 12.18
N GLY A 149 2.96 -19.08 12.06
CA GLY A 149 3.01 -20.51 12.32
C GLY A 149 3.67 -21.35 11.22
N SER A 150 4.18 -20.74 10.14
CA SER A 150 4.84 -21.45 9.04
C SER A 150 6.36 -21.47 9.19
N ASP A 151 6.97 -22.58 8.79
CA ASP A 151 8.42 -22.77 8.77
C ASP A 151 9.06 -22.16 7.51
N GLY A 152 10.38 -22.36 7.37
CA GLY A 152 11.17 -21.90 6.23
C GLY A 152 11.67 -20.46 6.39
N ILE A 153 12.17 -19.91 5.27
CA ILE A 153 12.78 -18.58 5.20
C ILE A 153 12.04 -17.74 4.15
N SER A 154 11.62 -16.54 4.55
CA SER A 154 10.97 -15.56 3.67
C SER A 154 11.99 -14.73 2.88
N THR A 155 11.67 -14.47 1.63
CA THR A 155 12.48 -13.72 0.64
C THR A 155 11.67 -12.63 -0.08
N ILE A 156 10.48 -12.30 0.43
CA ILE A 156 9.47 -11.40 -0.16
C ILE A 156 9.08 -11.86 -1.57
N ASN A 157 7.98 -12.58 -1.75
CA ASN A 157 7.51 -13.05 -3.07
C ASN A 157 8.61 -13.72 -3.91
N GLY A 158 9.52 -14.45 -3.27
CA GLY A 158 10.51 -15.23 -3.99
C GLY A 158 9.91 -16.51 -4.57
N GLU A 159 10.76 -17.24 -5.28
CA GLU A 159 10.41 -18.47 -5.97
C GLU A 159 9.78 -19.51 -5.04
N ASN A 160 10.25 -19.62 -3.79
CA ASN A 160 9.73 -20.61 -2.85
C ASN A 160 8.33 -20.24 -2.34
N GLU A 161 8.04 -18.98 -2.09
CA GLU A 161 6.70 -18.52 -1.71
C GLU A 161 5.67 -18.72 -2.83
N VAL A 162 6.09 -18.55 -4.09
CA VAL A 162 5.26 -18.87 -5.26
C VAL A 162 5.03 -20.38 -5.35
N LYS A 163 6.08 -21.20 -5.21
CA LYS A 163 5.97 -22.66 -5.21
C LYS A 163 5.14 -23.20 -4.04
N ASP A 164 5.17 -22.54 -2.89
CA ASP A 164 4.29 -22.86 -1.76
C ASP A 164 2.83 -22.66 -2.15
N ALA A 165 2.50 -21.52 -2.78
CA ALA A 165 1.15 -21.27 -3.26
C ALA A 165 0.71 -22.32 -4.27
N ILE A 166 1.54 -22.63 -5.27
CA ILE A 166 1.28 -23.69 -6.28
C ILE A 166 1.01 -25.05 -5.60
N TYR A 167 1.82 -25.41 -4.60
CA TYR A 167 1.59 -26.65 -3.84
C TYR A 167 0.26 -26.64 -3.08
N LEU A 168 -0.15 -25.49 -2.55
CA LEU A 168 -1.46 -25.34 -1.91
C LEU A 168 -2.61 -25.41 -2.93
N ILE A 169 -2.40 -25.00 -4.18
CA ILE A 169 -3.35 -25.21 -5.30
C ILE A 169 -3.50 -26.72 -5.57
N ASP A 170 -2.40 -27.46 -5.66
CA ASP A 170 -2.43 -28.93 -5.81
C ASP A 170 -3.17 -29.60 -4.65
N TRP A 171 -2.91 -29.12 -3.43
CA TRP A 171 -3.58 -29.62 -2.24
C TRP A 171 -5.10 -29.38 -2.29
N LEU A 172 -5.53 -28.18 -2.73
CA LEU A 172 -6.94 -27.84 -2.92
C LEU A 172 -7.59 -28.71 -4.00
N ALA A 173 -6.90 -28.94 -5.12
CA ALA A 173 -7.37 -29.78 -6.20
C ALA A 173 -7.65 -31.24 -5.78
N GLY A 174 -6.97 -31.71 -4.74
CA GLY A 174 -7.18 -33.05 -4.15
C GLY A 174 -8.34 -33.14 -3.14
N ARG A 175 -9.06 -32.04 -2.86
CA ARG A 175 -10.14 -32.00 -1.85
C ARG A 175 -11.49 -32.31 -2.48
N SER A 176 -12.28 -33.17 -1.83
CA SER A 176 -13.63 -33.53 -2.27
C SER A 176 -14.64 -32.37 -2.20
N GLU A 177 -14.38 -31.40 -1.33
CA GLU A 177 -15.20 -30.21 -1.14
C GLU A 177 -14.88 -29.08 -2.13
N VAL A 178 -13.81 -29.20 -2.92
CA VAL A 178 -13.40 -28.18 -3.91
C VAL A 178 -13.93 -28.56 -5.28
N GLU A 179 -14.58 -27.61 -5.95
CA GLU A 179 -15.04 -27.76 -7.33
C GLU A 179 -13.86 -27.69 -8.28
N LEU A 180 -13.83 -28.65 -9.21
CA LEU A 180 -12.81 -28.72 -10.25
C LEU A 180 -13.44 -28.37 -11.60
N GLU A 181 -12.73 -27.61 -12.43
CA GLU A 181 -13.10 -27.41 -13.84
C GLU A 181 -12.46 -28.46 -14.76
N GLY A 182 -11.35 -29.06 -14.30
CA GLY A 182 -10.63 -30.11 -15.00
C GLY A 182 -9.88 -31.06 -14.05
N PRO A 183 -9.19 -32.09 -14.58
CA PRO A 183 -8.38 -32.98 -13.76
C PRO A 183 -7.27 -32.20 -13.01
N ASN A 184 -7.30 -32.24 -11.68
CA ASN A 184 -6.39 -31.50 -10.80
C ASN A 184 -6.40 -29.97 -10.98
N ASP A 185 -7.53 -29.45 -11.47
CA ASP A 185 -7.69 -28.04 -11.80
C ASP A 185 -8.86 -27.46 -10.99
N PRO A 186 -8.57 -26.85 -9.82
CA PRO A 186 -9.59 -26.30 -8.96
C PRO A 186 -10.09 -24.98 -9.52
N LYS A 187 -11.41 -24.75 -9.50
CA LYS A 187 -11.95 -23.40 -9.73
C LYS A 187 -11.49 -22.49 -8.61
N LEU A 188 -10.52 -21.63 -8.89
CA LEU A 188 -9.73 -20.96 -7.88
C LEU A 188 -9.60 -19.47 -8.16
N GLY A 189 -9.88 -18.66 -7.13
CA GLY A 189 -9.51 -17.26 -7.10
C GLY A 189 -8.56 -16.96 -5.93
N MET A 190 -7.91 -15.80 -5.98
CA MET A 190 -7.09 -15.30 -4.87
C MET A 190 -7.55 -13.92 -4.39
N ASP A 191 -7.43 -13.67 -3.09
CA ASP A 191 -7.70 -12.35 -2.49
C ASP A 191 -6.73 -12.13 -1.33
N GLY A 192 -6.22 -10.91 -1.21
CA GLY A 192 -5.18 -10.60 -0.22
C GLY A 192 -4.85 -9.12 -0.18
N ILE A 193 -4.43 -8.67 1.00
CA ILE A 193 -4.02 -7.28 1.24
C ILE A 193 -2.51 -7.14 1.38
N SER A 194 -1.95 -6.02 0.92
CA SER A 194 -0.54 -5.69 1.05
C SER A 194 0.35 -6.76 0.39
N TYR A 195 1.24 -7.39 1.13
CA TYR A 195 2.01 -8.56 0.71
C TYR A 195 1.18 -9.65 0.03
N ALA A 196 0.01 -9.98 0.59
CA ALA A 196 -0.89 -10.95 -0.01
C ALA A 196 -1.50 -10.44 -1.33
N GLY A 197 -1.61 -9.12 -1.52
CA GLY A 197 -1.98 -8.49 -2.78
C GLY A 197 -0.87 -8.64 -3.82
N GLY A 198 0.36 -8.28 -3.44
CA GLY A 198 1.52 -8.36 -4.33
C GLY A 198 1.90 -9.78 -4.76
N LEU A 199 1.62 -10.81 -3.95
CA LEU A 199 1.94 -12.22 -4.28
C LEU A 199 1.07 -12.79 -5.42
N GLN A 200 -0.20 -12.39 -5.49
CA GLN A 200 -1.19 -12.95 -6.41
C GLN A 200 -0.74 -12.98 -7.88
N PRO A 201 -0.24 -11.88 -8.48
CA PRO A 201 0.16 -11.90 -9.88
C PRO A 201 1.31 -12.88 -10.15
N PHE A 202 2.21 -13.14 -9.20
CA PHE A 202 3.31 -14.09 -9.39
C PHE A 202 2.85 -15.54 -9.34
N VAL A 203 1.85 -15.83 -8.51
CA VAL A 203 1.23 -17.16 -8.51
C VAL A 203 0.49 -17.38 -9.82
N ALA A 204 -0.25 -16.39 -10.28
CA ALA A 204 -1.01 -16.45 -11.53
C ALA A 204 -0.12 -16.50 -12.78
N LEU A 205 1.04 -15.81 -12.78
CA LEU A 205 2.06 -15.95 -13.83
C LEU A 205 2.69 -17.36 -13.87
N ALA A 206 2.79 -18.01 -12.72
CA ALA A 206 3.45 -19.30 -12.60
C ALA A 206 2.50 -20.51 -12.76
N ASP A 207 1.19 -20.29 -12.67
CA ASP A 207 0.18 -21.34 -12.68
C ASP A 207 -1.17 -20.85 -13.24
N ASP A 208 -1.52 -21.32 -14.44
CA ASP A 208 -2.72 -20.93 -15.19
C ASP A 208 -4.04 -21.34 -14.50
N ARG A 209 -3.99 -22.12 -13.41
CA ARG A 209 -5.18 -22.56 -12.66
C ARG A 209 -5.77 -21.46 -11.77
N VAL A 210 -5.15 -20.27 -11.71
CA VAL A 210 -5.72 -19.11 -11.01
C VAL A 210 -6.67 -18.37 -11.95
N ASN A 211 -7.98 -18.52 -11.74
CA ASN A 211 -8.98 -17.95 -12.65
C ASN A 211 -9.19 -16.44 -12.48
N ALA A 212 -8.96 -15.90 -11.27
CA ALA A 212 -9.13 -14.48 -10.98
C ALA A 212 -8.40 -14.06 -9.69
N ILE A 213 -7.94 -12.81 -9.65
CA ILE A 213 -7.25 -12.26 -8.49
C ILE A 213 -7.89 -10.95 -8.00
N VAL A 214 -7.78 -10.69 -6.69
CA VAL A 214 -8.18 -9.44 -6.03
C VAL A 214 -7.00 -8.90 -5.21
N PRO A 215 -6.01 -8.24 -5.87
CA PRO A 215 -4.92 -7.58 -5.18
C PRO A 215 -5.43 -6.33 -4.48
N ARG A 216 -5.34 -6.30 -3.16
CA ARG A 216 -5.72 -5.14 -2.36
C ARG A 216 -4.47 -4.43 -1.87
N MET A 217 -4.27 -3.21 -2.34
CA MET A 217 -3.11 -2.38 -1.99
C MET A 217 -1.84 -3.22 -2.11
N GLY A 218 -1.69 -3.90 -3.25
CA GLY A 218 -0.44 -4.55 -3.61
C GLY A 218 0.47 -3.54 -4.29
N TRP A 219 1.61 -4.00 -4.77
CA TRP A 219 2.48 -3.22 -5.64
C TRP A 219 2.38 -3.71 -7.07
N TYR A 220 2.59 -2.80 -8.00
CA TYR A 220 2.85 -3.08 -9.41
C TYR A 220 4.36 -3.07 -9.68
N ASP A 221 5.07 -2.12 -9.04
CA ASP A 221 6.52 -1.93 -9.14
C ASP A 221 7.15 -1.60 -7.77
N LEU A 222 7.82 -2.58 -7.15
CA LEU A 222 8.52 -2.40 -5.86
C LEU A 222 9.65 -1.38 -5.90
N THR A 223 10.29 -1.18 -7.06
CA THR A 223 11.33 -0.14 -7.21
C THR A 223 10.70 1.22 -7.02
N TYR A 224 9.59 1.50 -7.71
CA TYR A 224 8.81 2.71 -7.51
C TYR A 224 8.18 2.80 -6.11
N SER A 225 7.67 1.69 -5.56
CA SER A 225 7.08 1.65 -4.21
C SER A 225 8.06 2.12 -3.12
N PHE A 226 9.30 1.63 -3.15
CA PHE A 226 10.30 1.87 -2.11
C PHE A 226 11.20 3.07 -2.38
N VAL A 227 11.47 3.38 -3.65
CA VAL A 227 12.38 4.45 -4.06
C VAL A 227 11.74 5.32 -5.15
N PRO A 228 10.55 5.90 -4.92
CA PRO A 228 9.89 6.74 -5.91
C PRO A 228 10.80 7.92 -6.27
N ASN A 229 10.94 8.17 -7.57
CA ASN A 229 11.74 9.27 -8.12
C ASN A 229 13.15 9.40 -7.52
N GLY A 230 13.78 8.28 -7.16
CA GLY A 230 15.14 8.24 -6.64
C GLY A 230 15.30 8.62 -5.16
N VAL A 231 14.21 8.73 -4.39
CA VAL A 231 14.25 8.99 -2.95
C VAL A 231 13.75 7.79 -2.18
N VAL A 232 14.57 7.27 -1.26
CA VAL A 232 14.26 6.06 -0.49
C VAL A 232 13.25 6.36 0.62
N LYS A 233 12.17 5.56 0.70
CA LYS A 233 11.24 5.55 1.83
C LYS A 233 11.84 4.81 3.04
N ASN A 234 12.86 5.40 3.66
CA ASN A 234 13.63 4.79 4.74
C ASN A 234 12.74 4.26 5.88
N SER A 235 11.80 5.08 6.37
CA SER A 235 10.91 4.70 7.47
C SER A 235 10.07 3.47 7.13
N TRP A 236 9.56 3.38 5.89
CA TRP A 236 8.82 2.21 5.42
C TRP A 236 9.68 0.95 5.35
N LEU A 237 10.88 1.05 4.77
CA LEU A 237 11.82 -0.07 4.72
C LEU A 237 12.19 -0.57 6.12
N THR A 238 12.44 0.34 7.06
CA THR A 238 12.72 0.00 8.45
C THR A 238 11.52 -0.69 9.12
N ILE A 239 10.32 -0.12 8.98
CA ILE A 239 9.09 -0.70 9.55
C ILE A 239 8.86 -2.12 9.02
N LEU A 240 8.99 -2.32 7.70
CA LEU A 240 8.77 -3.64 7.09
C LEU A 240 9.81 -4.66 7.55
N LEU A 241 11.08 -4.27 7.63
CA LEU A 241 12.12 -5.18 8.12
C LEU A 241 11.86 -5.59 9.58
N VAL A 242 11.48 -4.63 10.43
CA VAL A 242 11.17 -4.86 11.85
C VAL A 242 9.92 -5.74 12.02
N VAL A 243 8.82 -5.41 11.34
CA VAL A 243 7.56 -6.17 11.41
C VAL A 243 7.74 -7.59 10.88
N GLY A 244 8.49 -7.75 9.78
CA GLY A 244 8.84 -9.06 9.24
C GLY A 244 9.64 -9.90 10.25
N ALA A 245 10.67 -9.31 10.86
CA ALA A 245 11.49 -9.98 11.86
C ALA A 245 10.69 -10.38 13.11
N ALA A 246 9.80 -9.50 13.57
CA ALA A 246 8.95 -9.74 14.73
C ALA A 246 7.86 -10.79 14.48
N SER A 247 7.48 -11.03 13.22
CA SER A 247 6.48 -12.03 12.85
C SER A 247 6.98 -13.48 12.94
N THR A 248 8.27 -13.68 13.24
CA THR A 248 8.88 -15.00 13.34
C THR A 248 8.47 -15.65 14.67
N PHE A 249 7.95 -16.88 14.64
CA PHE A 249 7.30 -17.51 15.80
C PHE A 249 8.19 -17.65 17.05
N ASP A 250 9.52 -17.62 16.86
CA ASP A 250 10.49 -17.86 17.92
C ASP A 250 11.18 -16.59 18.43
N PHE A 251 10.90 -15.41 17.85
CA PHE A 251 11.63 -14.15 18.12
C PHE A 251 13.15 -14.33 18.16
N ASP A 252 13.65 -15.29 17.38
CA ASP A 252 15.06 -15.64 17.32
C ASP A 252 15.82 -14.50 16.61
N PRO A 253 16.97 -14.02 17.14
CA PRO A 253 17.83 -13.10 16.41
C PRO A 253 18.24 -13.62 15.01
N ASP A 254 18.23 -14.94 14.79
CA ASP A 254 18.34 -15.59 13.48
C ASP A 254 16.97 -15.69 12.80
N THR A 255 16.24 -14.56 12.75
CA THR A 255 14.91 -14.41 12.16
C THR A 255 14.71 -15.23 10.89
N ARG A 256 13.50 -15.72 10.64
CA ARG A 256 13.13 -16.43 9.40
C ARG A 256 13.00 -15.53 8.16
N LEU A 257 13.68 -14.39 8.15
CA LEU A 257 13.87 -13.53 6.97
C LEU A 257 15.23 -13.84 6.34
N SER A 258 15.30 -13.84 5.02
CA SER A 258 16.55 -14.11 4.30
C SER A 258 17.62 -13.06 4.58
N ASP A 259 18.88 -13.49 4.61
CA ASP A 259 20.06 -12.63 4.77
C ASP A 259 20.06 -11.49 3.74
N ARG A 260 19.63 -11.78 2.52
CA ARG A 260 19.58 -10.85 1.40
C ARG A 260 18.69 -9.63 1.68
N MET A 261 17.62 -9.78 2.48
CA MET A 261 16.79 -8.64 2.87
C MET A 261 17.52 -7.66 3.79
N TYR A 262 18.33 -8.17 4.72
CA TYR A 262 19.17 -7.34 5.59
C TYR A 262 20.31 -6.67 4.81
N GLU A 263 20.88 -7.39 3.84
CA GLU A 263 21.90 -6.86 2.93
C GLU A 263 21.32 -5.73 2.07
N TRP A 264 20.17 -5.95 1.42
CA TRP A 264 19.46 -4.92 0.66
C TRP A 264 19.12 -3.70 1.51
N TYR A 265 18.58 -3.89 2.72
CA TYR A 265 18.34 -2.78 3.63
C TYR A 265 19.63 -2.01 3.93
N GLY A 266 20.71 -2.71 4.28
CA GLY A 266 22.02 -2.09 4.57
C GLY A 266 22.58 -1.31 3.38
N ASP A 267 22.48 -1.86 2.17
CA ASP A 267 22.98 -1.26 0.94
C ASP A 267 22.15 -0.03 0.53
N ILE A 268 20.82 -0.12 0.63
CA ILE A 268 19.91 0.99 0.32
C ILE A 268 20.13 2.15 1.30
N ILE A 269 20.09 1.86 2.62
CA ILE A 269 20.30 2.89 3.64
C ILE A 269 21.72 3.47 3.57
N GLY A 270 22.72 2.61 3.37
CA GLY A 270 24.13 3.03 3.31
C GLY A 270 24.48 3.85 2.08
N SER A 271 23.80 3.62 0.95
CA SER A 271 23.98 4.39 -0.29
C SER A 271 23.02 5.57 -0.41
N ASN A 272 21.96 5.62 0.41
CA ASN A 272 20.86 6.58 0.30
C ASN A 272 20.29 6.68 -1.12
N GLY A 273 20.08 5.51 -1.72
CA GLY A 273 19.61 5.29 -3.07
C GLY A 273 19.26 3.82 -3.29
N LEU A 274 19.05 3.43 -4.54
CA LEU A 274 18.77 2.05 -4.92
C LEU A 274 19.95 1.46 -5.70
N PRO A 275 20.83 0.67 -5.06
CA PRO A 275 21.91 -0.02 -5.77
C PRO A 275 21.39 -1.10 -6.75
N PRO A 276 22.19 -1.53 -7.75
CA PRO A 276 21.71 -2.46 -8.78
C PRO A 276 21.24 -3.83 -8.29
N ASP A 277 21.81 -4.36 -7.20
CA ASP A 277 21.43 -5.67 -6.67
C ASP A 277 20.02 -5.69 -6.01
N PRO A 278 19.69 -4.76 -5.09
CA PRO A 278 18.32 -4.62 -4.61
C PRO A 278 17.34 -4.20 -5.72
N GLU A 279 17.75 -3.32 -6.65
CA GLU A 279 16.93 -2.95 -7.81
C GLU A 279 16.49 -4.19 -8.59
N ALA A 280 17.44 -4.99 -9.09
CA ALA A 280 17.13 -6.22 -9.82
C ALA A 280 16.29 -7.21 -8.99
N GLY A 281 16.48 -7.23 -7.67
CA GLY A 281 15.67 -8.01 -6.74
C GLY A 281 14.20 -7.57 -6.69
N PHE A 282 13.95 -6.27 -6.67
CA PHE A 282 12.63 -5.66 -6.67
C PHE A 282 11.95 -5.78 -8.03
N GLU A 283 12.68 -5.60 -9.13
CA GLU A 283 12.16 -5.79 -10.50
C GLU A 283 11.66 -7.22 -10.72
N GLN A 284 12.41 -8.23 -10.28
CA GLN A 284 11.99 -9.65 -10.33
C GLN A 284 10.72 -9.95 -9.53
N ARG A 285 10.38 -9.07 -8.58
CA ARG A 285 9.21 -9.16 -7.70
C ARG A 285 8.15 -8.13 -8.10
N SER A 286 8.21 -7.59 -9.31
CA SER A 286 7.29 -6.56 -9.80
C SER A 286 6.60 -6.99 -11.10
N LEU A 287 5.28 -6.86 -11.15
CA LEU A 287 4.50 -7.24 -12.34
C LEU A 287 4.81 -6.31 -13.53
N ALA A 288 5.18 -5.05 -13.25
CA ALA A 288 5.58 -4.08 -14.27
C ALA A 288 6.66 -4.61 -15.26
N TYR A 289 7.49 -5.57 -14.82
CA TYR A 289 8.57 -6.14 -15.60
C TYR A 289 8.25 -7.50 -16.23
N ASN A 290 7.08 -8.08 -15.92
CA ASN A 290 6.66 -9.41 -16.40
C ASN A 290 5.23 -9.39 -16.96
N LEU A 291 4.71 -8.20 -17.26
CA LEU A 291 3.31 -8.03 -17.68
C LEU A 291 3.01 -8.79 -18.97
N GLU A 292 3.95 -8.90 -19.92
CA GLU A 292 3.69 -9.47 -21.26
C GLU A 292 3.02 -10.85 -21.23
N GLU A 293 3.36 -11.69 -20.24
CA GLU A 293 2.85 -13.05 -20.08
C GLU A 293 1.59 -13.14 -19.19
N PHE A 294 1.23 -12.06 -18.49
CA PHE A 294 0.10 -12.04 -17.59
C PHE A 294 -1.23 -11.92 -18.34
N ASP A 295 -2.24 -12.72 -18.03
CA ASP A 295 -3.58 -12.62 -18.64
C ASP A 295 -4.74 -12.79 -17.64
N THR A 296 -4.43 -12.90 -16.36
CA THR A 296 -5.42 -13.22 -15.32
C THR A 296 -6.36 -12.04 -15.02
N PRO A 297 -7.69 -12.25 -15.02
CA PRO A 297 -8.64 -11.25 -14.58
C PRO A 297 -8.30 -10.68 -13.19
N THR A 298 -8.23 -9.36 -13.09
CA THR A 298 -7.76 -8.67 -11.87
C THR A 298 -8.70 -7.56 -11.40
N PHE A 299 -9.21 -7.68 -10.18
CA PHE A 299 -9.92 -6.59 -9.50
C PHE A 299 -9.06 -5.94 -8.42
N LEU A 300 -8.59 -4.72 -8.70
CA LEU A 300 -7.72 -3.95 -7.82
C LEU A 300 -8.54 -3.22 -6.76
N ILE A 301 -8.08 -3.25 -5.50
CA ILE A 301 -8.67 -2.44 -4.43
C ILE A 301 -7.55 -1.59 -3.83
N GLN A 302 -7.63 -0.28 -3.96
CA GLN A 302 -6.57 0.65 -3.60
C GLN A 302 -7.07 1.67 -2.56
N GLY A 303 -6.20 2.05 -1.62
CA GLY A 303 -6.48 3.11 -0.66
C GLY A 303 -6.06 4.48 -1.21
N TRP A 304 -6.87 5.51 -0.99
CA TRP A 304 -6.51 6.90 -1.35
C TRP A 304 -5.32 7.43 -0.55
N ASP A 305 -5.22 7.02 0.71
CA ASP A 305 -4.28 7.55 1.69
C ASP A 305 -3.08 6.57 1.86
N ASP A 306 -2.87 5.67 0.89
CA ASP A 306 -1.77 4.72 0.91
C ASP A 306 -0.42 5.41 0.67
N THR A 307 0.46 5.39 1.66
CA THR A 307 1.79 5.99 1.57
C THR A 307 2.89 4.98 1.21
N LEU A 308 2.62 3.68 1.32
CA LEU A 308 3.56 2.63 0.94
C LEU A 308 3.43 2.32 -0.55
N PHE A 309 2.25 1.83 -0.95
CA PHE A 309 1.89 1.52 -2.33
C PHE A 309 0.85 2.54 -2.79
N ASN A 310 1.32 3.74 -3.14
CA ASN A 310 0.45 4.89 -3.35
C ASN A 310 -0.55 4.68 -4.50
N PRO A 311 -1.62 5.51 -4.60
CA PRO A 311 -2.64 5.39 -5.65
C PRO A 311 -2.12 5.19 -7.08
N ASN A 312 -0.91 5.67 -7.40
CA ASN A 312 -0.32 5.48 -8.73
C ASN A 312 0.05 4.03 -9.01
N GLU A 313 0.39 3.20 -8.01
CA GLU A 313 0.61 1.76 -8.17
C GLU A 313 -0.64 1.09 -8.75
N GLY A 314 -1.78 1.27 -8.06
CA GLY A 314 -3.06 0.73 -8.49
C GLY A 314 -3.50 1.26 -9.86
N LEU A 315 -3.29 2.55 -10.14
CA LEU A 315 -3.65 3.12 -11.44
C LEU A 315 -2.77 2.64 -12.59
N ARG A 316 -1.45 2.58 -12.41
CA ARG A 316 -0.53 2.07 -13.44
C ARG A 316 -0.87 0.62 -13.77
N TRP A 317 -1.06 -0.20 -12.73
CA TRP A 317 -1.50 -1.59 -12.91
C TRP A 317 -2.81 -1.65 -13.68
N PHE A 318 -3.84 -0.92 -13.25
CA PHE A 318 -5.15 -0.91 -13.90
C PHE A 318 -5.08 -0.49 -15.38
N TYR A 319 -4.37 0.60 -15.68
CA TYR A 319 -4.25 1.11 -17.05
C TYR A 319 -3.50 0.14 -17.96
N ASP A 320 -2.44 -0.50 -17.48
CA ASP A 320 -1.66 -1.44 -18.28
C ASP A 320 -2.43 -2.75 -18.55
N LEU A 321 -3.27 -3.20 -17.61
CA LEU A 321 -4.21 -4.30 -17.85
C LEU A 321 -5.26 -3.94 -18.90
N GLN A 322 -5.89 -2.76 -18.76
CA GLN A 322 -6.88 -2.25 -19.71
C GLN A 322 -6.28 -2.11 -21.13
N ALA A 323 -5.05 -1.59 -21.24
CA ALA A 323 -4.35 -1.45 -22.51
C ALA A 323 -4.09 -2.79 -23.21
N ARG A 324 -3.97 -3.88 -22.44
CA ARG A 324 -3.82 -5.25 -22.96
C ARG A 324 -5.15 -5.97 -23.14
N GLY A 325 -6.27 -5.34 -22.82
CA GLY A 325 -7.60 -5.95 -22.91
C GLY A 325 -7.84 -7.04 -21.86
N ILE A 326 -7.08 -7.03 -20.77
CA ILE A 326 -7.31 -7.94 -19.65
C ILE A 326 -8.48 -7.42 -18.84
N ASP A 327 -9.41 -8.32 -18.53
CA ASP A 327 -10.57 -7.98 -17.73
C ASP A 327 -10.12 -7.47 -16.36
N SER A 328 -10.48 -6.23 -16.08
CA SER A 328 -9.97 -5.52 -14.92
C SER A 328 -10.95 -4.47 -14.43
N ALA A 329 -11.02 -4.37 -13.11
CA ALA A 329 -11.76 -3.34 -12.40
C ALA A 329 -10.89 -2.76 -11.29
N ILE A 330 -11.24 -1.56 -10.81
CA ILE A 330 -10.55 -0.93 -9.67
C ILE A 330 -11.54 -0.25 -8.72
N ALA A 331 -11.32 -0.42 -7.42
CA ALA A 331 -12.05 0.29 -6.38
C ALA A 331 -11.10 1.10 -5.49
N PHE A 332 -11.41 2.39 -5.28
CA PHE A 332 -10.73 3.26 -4.33
C PHE A 332 -11.58 3.52 -3.09
N TYR A 333 -10.95 3.51 -1.91
CA TYR A 333 -11.61 3.77 -0.63
C TYR A 333 -10.79 4.66 0.31
N GLU A 334 -11.39 5.11 1.40
CA GLU A 334 -10.68 5.85 2.45
C GLU A 334 -9.87 4.89 3.32
N GLY A 335 -8.61 4.71 2.95
CA GLY A 335 -7.64 3.90 3.69
C GLY A 335 -6.26 3.96 3.05
N GLY A 336 -5.29 3.30 3.68
CA GLY A 336 -3.88 3.28 3.29
C GLY A 336 -3.10 2.25 4.12
N HIS A 337 -1.82 2.01 3.83
CA HIS A 337 -1.00 1.10 4.64
C HIS A 337 -0.72 1.71 6.03
N ALA A 338 -1.52 1.37 7.04
CA ALA A 338 -1.20 1.44 8.48
C ALA A 338 -2.42 0.96 9.32
N ILE A 339 -2.45 1.24 10.64
CA ILE A 339 -3.49 0.73 11.55
C ILE A 339 -4.90 1.25 11.20
N GLU A 340 -4.96 2.35 10.45
CA GLU A 340 -6.14 3.03 9.91
C GLU A 340 -7.01 2.08 9.10
N GLU A 341 -6.45 1.04 8.46
CA GLU A 341 -7.25 0.01 7.76
C GLU A 341 -8.26 -0.70 8.68
N ILE A 342 -7.91 -0.88 9.95
CA ILE A 342 -8.81 -1.47 10.96
C ILE A 342 -9.97 -0.51 11.24
N PHE A 343 -9.73 0.79 11.09
CA PHE A 343 -10.66 1.88 11.40
C PHE A 343 -11.49 2.36 10.20
N VAL A 344 -11.21 1.88 8.98
CA VAL A 344 -12.03 2.15 7.78
C VAL A 344 -13.51 1.90 8.09
N PRO A 345 -14.41 2.82 7.73
CA PRO A 345 -15.84 2.67 7.99
C PRO A 345 -16.41 1.33 7.47
N LEU A 346 -17.33 0.75 8.25
CA LEU A 346 -17.88 -0.57 7.95
C LEU A 346 -18.65 -0.60 6.62
N HIS A 347 -19.29 0.51 6.21
CA HIS A 347 -20.04 0.58 4.95
C HIS A 347 -19.11 0.52 3.74
N GLU A 348 -17.98 1.23 3.77
CA GLU A 348 -16.95 1.17 2.73
C GLU A 348 -16.33 -0.23 2.62
N ARG A 349 -15.90 -0.80 3.76
CA ARG A 349 -15.39 -2.17 3.80
C ARG A 349 -16.41 -3.16 3.28
N LYS A 350 -17.70 -3.00 3.64
CA LYS A 350 -18.76 -3.87 3.13
C LYS A 350 -18.87 -3.74 1.61
N TYR A 351 -18.91 -2.52 1.07
CA TYR A 351 -19.07 -2.28 -0.36
C TYR A 351 -17.95 -2.93 -1.19
N MET A 352 -16.68 -2.67 -0.85
CA MET A 352 -15.54 -3.27 -1.56
C MET A 352 -15.50 -4.80 -1.45
N ASN A 353 -15.82 -5.33 -0.27
CA ASN A 353 -15.85 -6.77 -0.07
C ASN A 353 -17.02 -7.45 -0.80
N ASP A 354 -18.16 -6.75 -0.95
CA ASP A 354 -19.28 -7.24 -1.76
C ASP A 354 -18.94 -7.22 -3.26
N LEU A 355 -18.16 -6.22 -3.72
CA LEU A 355 -17.63 -6.21 -5.09
C LEU A 355 -16.65 -7.37 -5.33
N ALA A 356 -15.75 -7.65 -4.39
CA ALA A 356 -14.80 -8.74 -4.53
C ALA A 356 -15.47 -10.12 -4.57
N VAL A 357 -16.52 -10.34 -3.77
CA VAL A 357 -17.34 -11.56 -3.88
C VAL A 357 -18.00 -11.65 -5.25
N ARG A 358 -18.59 -10.55 -5.75
CA ARG A 358 -19.18 -10.50 -7.09
C ARG A 358 -18.18 -10.78 -8.21
N TRP A 359 -16.95 -10.28 -8.08
CA TRP A 359 -15.85 -10.57 -9.00
C TRP A 359 -15.55 -12.06 -9.06
N MET A 360 -15.46 -12.69 -7.89
CA MET A 360 -15.27 -14.14 -7.82
C MET A 360 -16.50 -14.92 -8.31
N ASP A 361 -17.73 -14.40 -8.13
CA ASP A 361 -18.94 -15.05 -8.64
C ASP A 361 -18.94 -15.05 -10.18
N GLU A 362 -18.55 -13.93 -10.80
CA GLU A 362 -18.42 -13.79 -12.25
C GLU A 362 -17.39 -14.76 -12.82
N HIS A 363 -16.16 -14.74 -12.30
CA HIS A 363 -15.07 -15.52 -12.88
C HIS A 363 -15.05 -17.01 -12.51
N LEU A 364 -15.50 -17.39 -11.30
CA LEU A 364 -15.43 -18.79 -10.86
C LEU A 364 -16.78 -19.52 -11.02
N ARG A 365 -17.90 -18.79 -11.09
CA ARG A 365 -19.25 -19.39 -11.24
C ARG A 365 -19.94 -19.02 -12.55
N GLY A 366 -19.38 -18.10 -13.34
CA GLY A 366 -20.03 -17.59 -14.56
C GLY A 366 -21.32 -16.83 -14.26
N ALA A 367 -21.42 -16.21 -13.07
CA ALA A 367 -22.59 -15.42 -12.71
C ALA A 367 -22.65 -14.13 -13.53
N GLU A 368 -23.83 -13.75 -14.01
CA GLU A 368 -24.02 -12.40 -14.55
C GLU A 368 -23.94 -11.40 -13.38
N SER A 369 -22.93 -10.56 -13.39
CA SER A 369 -22.68 -9.58 -12.34
C SER A 369 -22.40 -8.21 -12.95
N GLU A 370 -23.04 -7.16 -12.42
CA GLU A 370 -22.70 -5.78 -12.76
C GLU A 370 -21.63 -5.29 -11.79
N ILE A 371 -20.37 -5.51 -12.15
CA ILE A 371 -19.22 -4.93 -11.46
C ILE A 371 -18.83 -3.66 -12.23
N PRO A 372 -18.91 -2.48 -11.60
CA PRO A 372 -18.41 -1.28 -12.25
C PRO A 372 -16.90 -1.41 -12.48
N THR A 373 -16.44 -1.07 -13.70
CA THR A 373 -15.01 -1.01 -14.03
C THR A 373 -14.26 -0.14 -13.03
N VAL A 374 -14.86 0.97 -12.59
CA VAL A 374 -14.31 1.84 -11.55
C VAL A 374 -15.35 2.10 -10.46
N SER A 375 -14.93 1.98 -9.20
CA SER A 375 -15.65 2.46 -8.02
C SER A 375 -14.73 3.36 -7.20
N MET A 376 -15.21 4.51 -6.74
CA MET A 376 -14.41 5.47 -5.98
C MET A 376 -15.23 6.00 -4.82
N TYR A 377 -14.73 5.83 -3.61
CA TYR A 377 -15.28 6.52 -2.47
C TYR A 377 -14.80 7.97 -2.46
N LEU A 378 -15.75 8.90 -2.35
CA LEU A 378 -15.54 10.34 -2.34
C LEU A 378 -15.55 10.84 -0.89
N LYS A 379 -14.37 10.89 -0.27
CA LYS A 379 -14.18 11.20 1.17
C LYS A 379 -14.97 12.42 1.65
N GLN A 380 -14.89 13.55 0.94
CA GLN A 380 -15.58 14.79 1.33
C GLN A 380 -17.11 14.74 1.21
N ARG A 381 -17.66 13.72 0.55
CA ARG A 381 -19.10 13.55 0.33
C ARG A 381 -19.69 12.31 0.99
N ASP A 382 -18.85 11.41 1.53
CA ASP A 382 -19.27 10.11 2.10
C ASP A 382 -20.18 9.33 1.12
N GLU A 383 -19.74 9.22 -0.13
CA GLU A 383 -20.50 8.52 -1.18
C GLU A 383 -19.60 7.73 -2.13
N TRP A 384 -20.14 6.66 -2.71
CA TRP A 384 -19.50 5.91 -3.78
C TRP A 384 -19.92 6.46 -5.14
N ARG A 385 -18.94 6.78 -5.99
CA ARG A 385 -19.13 7.03 -7.42
C ARG A 385 -18.63 5.84 -8.22
N THR A 386 -19.37 5.46 -9.26
CA THR A 386 -19.00 4.37 -10.16
C THR A 386 -18.90 4.86 -11.61
N GLY A 387 -18.15 4.15 -12.45
CA GLY A 387 -17.97 4.50 -13.86
C GLY A 387 -17.30 3.40 -14.68
N SER A 388 -17.28 3.58 -15.99
CA SER A 388 -16.60 2.69 -16.95
C SER A 388 -15.13 3.06 -17.18
N GLN A 389 -14.67 4.19 -16.63
CA GLN A 389 -13.30 4.69 -16.72
C GLN A 389 -12.96 5.50 -15.47
N PHE A 390 -11.67 5.60 -15.15
CA PHE A 390 -11.22 6.26 -13.93
C PHE A 390 -11.35 7.78 -13.98
N LEU A 391 -10.93 8.40 -15.09
CA LEU A 391 -11.11 9.83 -15.32
C LEU A 391 -12.46 10.07 -16.02
N PRO A 392 -13.37 10.88 -15.44
CA PRO A 392 -14.54 11.35 -16.15
C PRO A 392 -14.19 12.11 -17.45
N ASP A 393 -15.05 12.03 -18.47
CA ASP A 393 -14.83 12.62 -19.81
C ASP A 393 -14.62 14.15 -19.81
N ASP A 394 -15.12 14.84 -18.78
CA ASP A 394 -15.04 16.29 -18.62
C ASP A 394 -13.85 16.76 -17.76
N VAL A 395 -12.94 15.85 -17.41
CA VAL A 395 -11.66 16.19 -16.78
C VAL A 395 -10.70 16.79 -17.81
N SER A 396 -10.06 17.89 -17.43
CA SER A 396 -9.03 18.57 -18.22
C SER A 396 -7.85 18.97 -17.34
N MET A 397 -6.64 18.95 -17.90
CA MET A 397 -5.44 19.39 -17.17
C MET A 397 -5.40 20.91 -17.12
N THR A 398 -5.52 21.47 -15.91
CA THR A 398 -5.41 22.92 -15.65
C THR A 398 -4.01 23.25 -15.16
N THR A 399 -3.33 24.18 -15.84
CA THR A 399 -1.98 24.62 -15.51
C THR A 399 -2.01 25.73 -14.45
N TYR A 400 -1.16 25.61 -13.44
CA TYR A 400 -0.88 26.60 -12.41
C TYR A 400 0.60 26.95 -12.47
N ASN A 401 0.93 28.15 -12.95
CA ASN A 401 2.31 28.64 -12.93
C ASN A 401 2.67 29.09 -11.52
N LEU A 402 3.85 28.69 -11.04
CA LEU A 402 4.33 29.12 -9.72
C LEU A 402 4.57 30.63 -9.68
N GLY A 403 5.00 31.25 -10.80
CA GLY A 403 5.20 32.70 -10.88
C GLY A 403 3.92 33.55 -10.78
N ASP A 404 2.73 32.95 -10.90
CA ASP A 404 1.43 33.62 -10.75
C ASP A 404 0.84 33.45 -9.33
N ALA A 405 1.48 32.64 -8.47
CA ALA A 405 1.00 32.36 -7.12
C ALA A 405 1.20 33.54 -6.17
N TYR A 406 0.38 33.65 -5.13
CA TYR A 406 0.66 34.57 -4.03
C TYR A 406 1.70 33.92 -3.10
N GLU A 407 3.00 34.14 -3.32
CA GLU A 407 4.06 33.50 -2.52
C GLU A 407 3.94 33.85 -1.02
N SER A 408 4.04 32.84 -0.14
CA SER A 408 4.10 33.10 1.30
C SER A 408 5.47 33.63 1.75
N ASP A 409 6.56 33.22 1.07
CA ASP A 409 7.95 33.43 1.48
C ASP A 409 8.93 33.49 0.28
N GLN A 410 10.25 33.62 0.51
CA GLN A 410 11.27 33.65 -0.56
C GLN A 410 11.32 32.30 -1.32
N PRO A 411 11.63 32.27 -2.64
CA PRO A 411 11.73 31.03 -3.43
C PRO A 411 12.99 30.19 -3.13
N HIS A 412 13.71 30.51 -2.06
CA HIS A 412 15.03 29.99 -1.74
C HIS A 412 14.93 29.11 -0.49
N ILE A 413 15.45 27.88 -0.57
CA ILE A 413 15.40 26.87 0.48
C ILE A 413 16.83 26.44 0.81
N GLU A 414 17.23 26.51 2.09
CA GLU A 414 18.60 26.15 2.52
C GLU A 414 18.59 25.29 3.80
N GLN A 415 19.56 24.37 3.92
CA GLN A 415 19.62 23.39 5.02
C GLN A 415 20.79 23.62 6.02
N GLN A 416 21.75 24.54 5.78
CA GLN A 416 23.06 24.56 6.48
C GLN A 416 23.41 25.80 7.34
N SER A 417 22.47 26.68 7.66
CA SER A 417 22.66 27.92 8.41
C SER A 417 21.55 28.11 9.44
N TRP A 418 21.88 28.96 10.41
CA TRP A 418 21.18 29.09 11.69
C TRP A 418 19.86 29.88 11.56
N PHE A 419 19.47 30.28 10.33
CA PHE A 419 18.32 31.14 10.01
C PHE A 419 17.67 30.81 8.64
N HIS A 420 17.20 29.57 8.40
CA HIS A 420 16.70 29.20 7.06
C HIS A 420 15.20 28.95 6.93
N ASP A 421 14.72 29.27 5.73
CA ASP A 421 13.50 28.72 5.15
C ASP A 421 13.81 27.28 4.70
N SER A 422 13.15 26.29 5.30
CA SER A 422 13.24 24.86 4.93
C SER A 422 12.17 24.44 3.92
N GLU A 423 11.31 25.39 3.57
CA GLU A 423 10.18 25.21 2.67
C GLU A 423 9.82 26.52 1.97
N VAL A 424 9.12 26.38 0.85
CA VAL A 424 8.41 27.47 0.20
C VAL A 424 7.01 26.99 -0.16
N THR A 425 6.01 27.87 -0.03
CA THR A 425 4.63 27.55 -0.40
C THR A 425 4.12 28.50 -1.49
N TYR A 426 3.65 27.92 -2.59
CA TYR A 426 2.96 28.60 -3.68
C TYR A 426 1.47 28.35 -3.54
N VAL A 427 0.68 29.40 -3.50
CA VAL A 427 -0.75 29.32 -3.21
C VAL A 427 -1.54 30.09 -4.28
N TRP A 428 -2.69 29.54 -4.65
CA TRP A 428 -3.63 30.09 -5.64
C TRP A 428 -5.04 30.13 -5.05
N ARG A 429 -5.84 31.10 -5.48
CA ARG A 429 -7.27 31.12 -5.15
C ARG A 429 -8.04 30.29 -6.15
N VAL A 430 -9.03 29.55 -5.65
CA VAL A 430 -9.95 28.78 -6.46
C VAL A 430 -11.07 29.71 -6.92
N ASP A 431 -11.18 29.95 -8.22
CA ASP A 431 -12.12 30.93 -8.77
C ASP A 431 -13.56 30.39 -8.94
N ARG A 432 -13.72 29.07 -8.92
CA ARG A 432 -14.99 28.37 -9.11
C ARG A 432 -14.95 27.00 -8.43
N ASP A 433 -16.11 26.44 -8.14
CA ASP A 433 -16.20 25.08 -7.62
C ASP A 433 -15.60 24.08 -8.63
N ILE A 434 -14.69 23.25 -8.15
CA ILE A 434 -13.96 22.26 -8.95
C ILE A 434 -13.85 20.94 -8.19
N GLU A 435 -13.70 19.87 -8.97
CA GLU A 435 -13.18 18.60 -8.50
C GLU A 435 -11.80 18.37 -9.13
N ILE A 436 -10.79 18.13 -8.29
CA ILE A 436 -9.52 17.56 -8.70
C ILE A 436 -9.67 16.05 -8.64
N ILE A 437 -9.41 15.35 -9.74
CA ILE A 437 -9.45 13.90 -9.80
C ILE A 437 -8.46 13.38 -10.82
N GLY A 438 -7.50 12.57 -10.38
CA GLY A 438 -6.48 11.99 -11.24
C GLY A 438 -5.09 12.18 -10.68
N THR A 439 -4.10 12.03 -11.56
CA THR A 439 -2.67 12.17 -11.26
C THR A 439 -2.20 13.59 -11.60
N PRO A 440 -1.88 14.44 -10.60
CA PRO A 440 -1.25 15.74 -10.85
C PRO A 440 0.13 15.58 -11.50
N GLN A 441 0.52 16.53 -12.34
CA GLN A 441 1.82 16.55 -13.01
C GLN A 441 2.64 17.76 -12.57
N PHE A 442 3.90 17.52 -12.20
CA PHE A 442 4.83 18.56 -11.76
C PHE A 442 5.90 18.76 -12.84
N ASP A 443 6.16 20.02 -13.19
CA ASP A 443 7.22 20.42 -14.11
C ASP A 443 7.93 21.65 -13.57
N LEU A 444 8.99 21.42 -12.80
CA LEU A 444 9.60 22.43 -11.96
C LEU A 444 11.06 22.66 -12.35
N THR A 445 11.47 23.92 -12.37
CA THR A 445 12.85 24.34 -12.59
C THR A 445 13.47 24.80 -11.26
N PHE A 446 14.69 24.35 -11.00
CA PHE A 446 15.46 24.65 -9.80
C PHE A 446 16.87 25.15 -10.15
N ASP A 447 17.49 25.96 -9.29
CA ASP A 447 18.94 26.16 -9.21
C ASP A 447 19.43 25.38 -7.99
N VAL A 448 20.20 24.31 -8.22
CA VAL A 448 20.77 23.47 -7.17
C VAL A 448 22.18 23.96 -6.86
N ALA A 449 22.46 24.29 -5.60
CA ALA A 449 23.74 24.87 -5.19
C ALA A 449 24.90 23.88 -5.24
N GLY A 450 24.66 22.59 -5.07
CA GLY A 450 25.70 21.56 -5.08
C GLY A 450 25.32 20.32 -5.87
N SER A 451 25.80 19.15 -5.47
CA SER A 451 25.81 17.95 -6.32
C SER A 451 24.48 17.21 -6.37
N GLU A 452 23.62 17.38 -5.37
CA GLU A 452 22.29 16.79 -5.34
C GLU A 452 21.33 17.62 -4.48
N ALA A 453 20.04 17.49 -4.77
CA ALA A 453 18.98 17.96 -3.90
C ALA A 453 17.87 16.91 -3.77
N ARG A 454 17.25 16.84 -2.60
CA ARG A 454 16.06 16.02 -2.36
C ARG A 454 14.94 16.95 -1.92
N LEU A 455 13.84 16.88 -2.63
CA LEU A 455 12.70 17.76 -2.44
C LEU A 455 11.45 16.94 -2.16
N PHE A 456 10.59 17.51 -1.34
CA PHE A 456 9.34 16.93 -0.91
C PHE A 456 8.22 17.88 -1.30
N PHE A 457 7.15 17.32 -1.84
CA PHE A 457 6.05 18.07 -2.43
C PHE A 457 4.76 17.69 -1.74
N GLU A 458 3.97 18.69 -1.38
CA GLU A 458 2.65 18.51 -0.77
C GLU A 458 1.64 19.40 -1.49
N ILE A 459 0.47 18.86 -1.82
CA ILE A 459 -0.68 19.66 -2.27
C ILE A 459 -1.63 19.86 -1.09
N ARG A 460 -2.01 21.10 -0.83
CA ARG A 460 -2.80 21.52 0.32
C ARG A 460 -4.04 22.32 -0.09
N HIS A 461 -5.08 22.24 0.75
CA HIS A 461 -6.33 22.99 0.67
C HIS A 461 -6.50 23.84 1.93
N ASN A 462 -6.75 25.14 1.75
CA ASN A 462 -6.92 26.10 2.85
C ASN A 462 -5.73 26.12 3.85
N GLY A 463 -4.50 25.93 3.33
CA GLY A 463 -3.26 25.95 4.11
C GLY A 463 -2.97 24.66 4.88
N SER A 464 -3.67 23.59 4.51
CA SER A 464 -3.91 22.43 5.34
C SER A 464 -3.90 21.21 4.40
N ASP A 465 -3.24 20.11 4.77
CA ASP A 465 -3.04 19.00 3.83
C ASP A 465 -4.37 18.45 3.33
N LEU A 466 -4.47 18.12 2.03
CA LEU A 466 -5.73 17.69 1.41
C LEU A 466 -6.38 16.47 2.10
N ASP A 467 -5.69 15.78 3.01
CA ASP A 467 -6.05 14.46 3.51
C ASP A 467 -6.61 14.43 4.94
N HIS A 468 -6.44 15.50 5.72
CA HIS A 468 -6.97 15.80 7.08
C HIS A 468 -7.42 14.71 8.08
N ILE A 469 -6.96 13.47 7.96
CA ILE A 469 -7.06 12.42 9.00
C ILE A 469 -5.80 11.52 8.95
N GLY A 470 -4.61 12.12 8.83
CA GLY A 470 -3.32 11.42 8.94
C GLY A 470 -2.40 11.60 7.73
N LYS A 471 -1.21 12.15 8.02
CA LYS A 471 -0.02 12.44 7.18
C LYS A 471 -0.25 13.19 5.85
N PRO A 472 0.56 14.22 5.51
CA PRO A 472 0.56 14.77 4.16
C PRO A 472 0.87 13.66 3.17
N VAL A 473 0.10 13.56 2.08
CA VAL A 473 0.59 12.91 0.86
C VAL A 473 1.79 13.72 0.39
N THR A 474 2.97 13.21 0.74
CA THR A 474 4.25 13.76 0.32
C THR A 474 4.78 12.88 -0.80
N GLU A 475 5.03 13.49 -1.96
CA GLU A 475 5.86 12.86 -2.98
C GLU A 475 7.28 13.40 -2.87
N ALA A 476 8.27 12.53 -3.10
CA ALA A 476 9.67 12.91 -3.04
C ALA A 476 10.28 12.88 -4.43
N TYR A 477 11.31 13.71 -4.65
CA TYR A 477 12.07 13.72 -5.90
C TYR A 477 13.55 14.02 -5.63
N ARG A 478 14.42 13.22 -6.23
CA ARG A 478 15.86 13.42 -6.22
C ARG A 478 16.30 14.15 -7.48
N ILE A 479 17.04 15.25 -7.31
CA ILE A 479 17.67 16.00 -8.39
C ILE A 479 19.18 15.78 -8.30
N ASP A 480 19.76 15.22 -9.35
CA ASP A 480 21.22 15.07 -9.48
C ASP A 480 21.83 16.23 -10.27
N GLY A 481 22.96 16.74 -9.78
CA GLY A 481 23.75 17.78 -10.43
C GLY A 481 23.50 19.19 -9.91
N SER A 482 24.48 20.07 -10.19
CA SER A 482 24.47 21.48 -9.79
C SER A 482 23.92 22.40 -10.86
N GLY A 483 23.57 23.62 -10.48
CA GLY A 483 23.06 24.66 -11.37
C GLY A 483 21.60 24.45 -11.76
N ARG A 484 21.24 24.89 -12.97
CA ARG A 484 19.87 24.84 -13.49
C ARG A 484 19.45 23.39 -13.75
N GLN A 485 18.53 22.88 -12.95
CA GLN A 485 17.94 21.54 -13.08
C GLN A 485 16.44 21.60 -13.31
N ARG A 486 15.87 20.51 -13.83
CA ARG A 486 14.43 20.35 -14.06
C ARG A 486 13.96 19.05 -13.44
N ALA A 487 12.85 19.08 -12.71
CA ALA A 487 12.16 17.90 -12.20
C ALA A 487 10.82 17.74 -12.90
N GLN A 488 10.56 16.56 -13.45
CA GLN A 488 9.29 16.21 -14.07
C GLN A 488 8.81 14.89 -13.49
N PHE A 489 7.66 14.90 -12.83
CA PHE A 489 7.11 13.70 -12.21
C PHE A 489 5.59 13.78 -12.04
N ASP A 490 5.00 12.60 -11.88
CA ASP A 490 3.60 12.43 -11.51
C ASP A 490 3.49 12.41 -9.99
N PHE A 491 2.60 13.24 -9.44
CA PHE A 491 2.24 13.21 -8.02
C PHE A 491 1.25 12.05 -7.75
N PRO A 492 1.14 11.53 -6.52
CA PRO A 492 0.12 10.54 -6.19
C PRO A 492 -1.27 11.00 -6.59
N ALA A 493 -2.02 10.10 -7.25
CA ALA A 493 -3.37 10.41 -7.67
C ALA A 493 -4.27 10.70 -6.46
N LEU A 494 -5.14 11.70 -6.61
CA LEU A 494 -6.02 12.17 -5.56
C LEU A 494 -7.40 12.53 -6.10
N GLN A 495 -8.39 12.61 -5.20
CA GLN A 495 -9.76 13.03 -5.50
C GLN A 495 -10.23 14.03 -4.45
N ARG A 496 -10.42 15.31 -4.80
CA ARG A 496 -10.80 16.37 -3.85
C ARG A 496 -11.71 17.43 -4.47
N PHE A 497 -12.70 17.90 -3.73
CA PHE A 497 -13.58 19.02 -4.09
C PHE A 497 -13.09 20.31 -3.44
N LEU A 498 -12.97 21.37 -4.23
CA LEU A 498 -12.60 22.70 -3.77
C LEU A 498 -13.70 23.69 -4.19
N ALA A 499 -14.09 24.57 -3.28
CA ALA A 499 -15.11 25.59 -3.52
C ALA A 499 -14.48 26.92 -3.98
N ALA A 500 -15.27 27.73 -4.68
CA ALA A 500 -14.88 29.08 -5.02
C ALA A 500 -14.52 29.89 -3.76
N GLY A 501 -13.34 30.49 -3.76
CA GLY A 501 -12.78 31.23 -2.62
C GLY A 501 -11.84 30.41 -1.73
N ASP A 502 -11.80 29.09 -1.87
CA ASP A 502 -10.78 28.26 -1.22
C ASP A 502 -9.38 28.59 -1.76
N THR A 503 -8.36 28.13 -1.03
CA THR A 503 -6.97 28.21 -1.48
C THR A 503 -6.43 26.84 -1.79
N LEU A 504 -5.80 26.71 -2.94
CA LEU A 504 -5.01 25.55 -3.34
C LEU A 504 -3.54 25.92 -3.20
N SER A 505 -2.69 25.03 -2.68
CA SER A 505 -1.27 25.32 -2.57
C SER A 505 -0.36 24.14 -2.74
N VAL A 506 0.84 24.42 -3.21
CA VAL A 506 1.96 23.48 -3.24
C VAL A 506 3.04 23.95 -2.28
N ARG A 507 3.36 23.10 -1.32
CA ARG A 507 4.55 23.25 -0.48
C ARG A 507 5.68 22.41 -1.05
N ILE A 508 6.86 23.02 -1.15
CA ILE A 508 8.11 22.37 -1.53
C ILE A 508 9.04 22.50 -0.34
N SER A 509 9.52 21.39 0.20
CA SER A 509 10.46 21.37 1.34
C SER A 509 11.68 20.50 1.07
N VAL A 510 12.72 20.68 1.87
CA VAL A 510 13.92 19.81 1.90
C VAL A 510 13.90 18.81 3.07
N GLU A 511 12.80 18.77 3.81
CA GLU A 511 12.59 17.89 4.96
C GLU A 511 11.22 17.21 4.90
N SER A 512 11.18 15.92 5.24
CA SER A 512 9.95 15.15 5.44
C SER A 512 10.19 14.04 6.47
N ILE A 513 9.22 13.85 7.38
CA ILE A 513 9.27 12.82 8.43
C ILE A 513 9.15 11.40 7.83
N LEU A 514 8.43 11.24 6.73
CA LEU A 514 8.27 9.95 6.03
C LEU A 514 9.55 9.47 5.31
N PHE A 515 10.49 10.39 5.10
CA PHE A 515 11.76 10.20 4.39
C PHE A 515 12.95 10.56 5.28
N GLU A 516 12.80 10.30 6.58
CA GLU A 516 13.68 10.64 7.69
C GLU A 516 15.16 10.86 7.31
N GLU A 517 15.67 12.04 7.66
CA GLU A 517 17.04 12.50 7.41
C GLU A 517 17.61 12.05 6.07
N SER A 518 16.94 12.44 4.98
CA SER A 518 17.60 12.56 3.70
C SER A 518 18.71 13.62 3.85
N ASN A 519 19.86 13.15 4.32
CA ASN A 519 21.01 13.91 4.73
C ASN A 519 21.45 14.85 3.60
N ARG A 520 21.62 16.13 3.93
CA ARG A 520 22.27 17.18 3.12
C ARG A 520 21.73 17.28 1.69
N SER A 521 20.54 17.85 1.54
CA SER A 521 20.22 18.54 0.30
C SER A 521 21.07 19.80 0.24
N ASP A 522 21.75 20.03 -0.89
CA ASP A 522 22.31 21.36 -1.12
C ASP A 522 21.18 22.39 -1.23
N GLY A 523 21.49 23.66 -0.97
CA GLY A 523 20.51 24.74 -1.09
C GLY A 523 19.88 24.75 -2.49
N VAL A 524 18.57 24.96 -2.54
CA VAL A 524 17.79 24.97 -3.79
C VAL A 524 17.07 26.29 -3.90
N THR A 525 17.11 26.90 -5.08
CA THR A 525 16.23 28.01 -5.43
C THR A 525 15.24 27.53 -6.48
N VAL A 526 13.95 27.61 -6.18
CA VAL A 526 12.91 27.37 -7.17
C VAL A 526 12.95 28.52 -8.19
N VAL A 527 12.64 28.25 -9.47
CA VAL A 527 12.44 29.30 -10.48
C VAL A 527 10.98 29.36 -10.88
N PRO A 528 10.16 30.16 -10.17
CA PRO A 528 8.72 30.23 -10.38
C PRO A 528 8.33 30.53 -11.82
N SER A 529 9.09 31.39 -12.49
CA SER A 529 8.87 31.79 -13.91
C SER A 529 9.02 30.66 -14.93
N ARG A 530 9.54 29.48 -14.53
CA ARG A 530 9.76 28.30 -15.38
C ARG A 530 9.26 27.02 -14.72
N SER A 531 8.34 27.18 -13.78
CA SER A 531 7.80 26.08 -12.99
C SER A 531 6.29 26.12 -13.05
N GLU A 532 5.69 24.98 -13.35
CA GLU A 532 4.25 24.80 -13.35
C GLU A 532 3.87 23.46 -12.72
N ILE A 533 2.66 23.43 -12.20
CA ILE A 533 1.96 22.17 -11.91
C ILE A 533 0.72 22.11 -12.79
N ARG A 534 0.31 20.90 -13.16
CA ARG A 534 -0.91 20.67 -13.93
C ARG A 534 -1.79 19.73 -13.13
N LEU A 535 -3.01 20.17 -12.83
CA LEU A 535 -3.96 19.41 -12.04
C LEU A 535 -5.10 18.90 -12.94
N PRO A 536 -5.48 17.62 -12.86
CA PRO A 536 -6.63 17.10 -13.56
C PRO A 536 -7.91 17.58 -12.86
N GLN A 537 -8.69 18.43 -13.54
CA GLN A 537 -9.83 19.12 -12.95
C GLN A 537 -11.07 19.05 -13.83
N ARG A 538 -12.23 19.02 -13.18
CA ARG A 538 -13.53 19.23 -13.81
C ARG A 538 -14.37 20.24 -13.03
N PRO A 539 -15.24 21.02 -13.70
CA PRO A 539 -16.21 21.88 -13.03
C PRO A 539 -17.18 21.06 -12.15
N GLN A 540 -17.74 21.69 -11.11
CA GLN A 540 -18.81 21.12 -10.28
C GLN A 540 -20.11 21.91 -10.36
#